data_AF-A0A174FU81-F1
#
_entry.id   AF-A0A174FU81-F1
#
_cell.length_a   1.000
_cell.length_b   1.000
_cell.length_c   1.000
_cell.angle_alpha   90.00
_cell.angle_beta   90.00
_cell.angle_gamma   90.00
#
_symmetry.space_group_name_H-M   'P 1'
#
loop_
_entity.id
_entity.type
_entity.pdbx_description
1 polymer ?
#
loop_
_entity_poly.entity_id
_entity_poly.type
_entity_poly.pdbx_seq_one_letter_code
_entity_poly.pdbx_strand_id
1 'polypeptide(L)'
;MKNHYAIIGMAHVAEDYPLYYDAMNEKGVAMAGLNFVGNAVYAVIKPDVENIAQFEFIPWILSQCSSLVEVRELLERINIVNTPFSEQLPLAQLHWIISDENESITVESMSDGLHIYDNPVGVLTNNPPFPQQMFQLNNYMYLSPKQPRNTFCENLALNAYSRGMGGLGLPGDLSSSSRFVRVAFTKVNAISGESEEESVSQFFHILGSVDQQRGCCEVADGKYEITLYTSCCNVTEGIYYYNTYENHQISAVDMHVENLDSDKMICYPVIQGERINYQNK
;
A
#
# COMPACT_ATOMS: atom_id res chain seq x y z
N MET A 1 -6.75 -23.19 -9.61
CA MET A 1 -7.93 -22.87 -10.45
C MET A 1 -7.64 -23.27 -11.90
N LYS A 2 -8.66 -23.61 -12.70
CA LYS A 2 -8.45 -23.95 -14.13
C LYS A 2 -8.33 -22.71 -15.03
N ASN A 3 -9.07 -21.65 -14.71
CA ASN A 3 -8.98 -20.33 -15.32
C ASN A 3 -8.85 -19.31 -14.18
N HIS A 4 -8.04 -18.28 -14.37
CA HIS A 4 -7.91 -17.15 -13.45
C HIS A 4 -7.60 -15.89 -14.26
N TYR A 5 -7.85 -14.73 -13.66
CA TYR A 5 -7.38 -13.45 -14.21
C TYR A 5 -5.85 -13.39 -14.19
N ALA A 6 -5.26 -12.73 -15.18
CA ALA A 6 -3.86 -12.39 -15.17
C ALA A 6 -3.54 -11.43 -14.01
N ILE A 7 -2.38 -11.59 -13.40
CA ILE A 7 -1.93 -10.84 -12.23
C ILE A 7 -0.52 -10.31 -12.51
N ILE A 8 -0.27 -9.05 -12.15
CA ILE A 8 1.03 -8.41 -12.19
C ILE A 8 1.33 -7.75 -10.84
N GLY A 9 2.56 -7.89 -10.35
CA GLY A 9 2.94 -7.31 -9.07
C GLY A 9 4.39 -7.57 -8.68
N MET A 10 4.80 -6.99 -7.54
CA MET A 10 6.10 -7.25 -6.94
C MET A 10 6.02 -8.50 -6.05
N ALA A 11 6.96 -9.42 -6.23
CA ALA A 11 6.98 -10.68 -5.49
C ALA A 11 8.40 -11.19 -5.26
N HIS A 12 8.55 -12.02 -4.22
CA HIS A 12 9.65 -12.97 -4.15
C HIS A 12 9.20 -14.29 -4.78
N VAL A 13 9.93 -14.78 -5.79
CA VAL A 13 9.63 -16.09 -6.40
C VAL A 13 10.41 -17.18 -5.67
N ALA A 14 9.68 -18.10 -5.03
CA ALA A 14 10.24 -19.27 -4.34
C ALA A 14 9.57 -20.54 -4.88
N GLU A 15 10.35 -21.55 -5.28
CA GLU A 15 9.82 -22.82 -5.82
C GLU A 15 8.79 -22.62 -6.95
N ASP A 16 9.08 -21.71 -7.89
CA ASP A 16 8.19 -21.29 -8.98
C ASP A 16 6.83 -20.70 -8.53
N TYR A 17 6.70 -20.31 -7.27
CA TYR A 17 5.53 -19.65 -6.69
C TYR A 17 5.83 -18.16 -6.40
N PRO A 18 5.01 -17.21 -6.90
CA PRO A 18 5.16 -15.80 -6.58
C PRO A 18 4.55 -15.45 -5.22
N LEU A 19 5.39 -15.15 -4.24
CA LEU A 19 5.00 -14.59 -2.95
C LEU A 19 4.86 -13.07 -3.08
N TYR A 20 3.66 -12.62 -3.46
CA TYR A 20 3.36 -11.21 -3.70
C TYR A 20 3.44 -10.34 -2.44
N TYR A 21 4.01 -9.15 -2.59
CA TYR A 21 3.92 -8.05 -1.63
C TYR A 21 2.73 -7.16 -1.95
N ASP A 22 2.61 -6.79 -3.23
CA ASP A 22 1.52 -6.02 -3.81
C ASP A 22 1.35 -6.40 -5.29
N ALA A 23 0.11 -6.37 -5.76
CA ALA A 23 -0.25 -6.77 -7.11
C ALA A 23 -1.60 -6.18 -7.55
N MET A 24 -1.87 -6.24 -8.84
CA MET A 24 -3.19 -6.00 -9.43
C MET A 24 -3.52 -7.07 -10.47
N ASN A 25 -4.79 -7.18 -10.84
CA ASN A 25 -5.23 -8.04 -11.93
C ASN A 25 -5.70 -7.24 -13.16
N GLU A 26 -5.87 -7.95 -14.27
CA GLU A 26 -6.40 -7.41 -15.54
C GLU A 26 -7.86 -6.91 -15.46
N LYS A 27 -8.53 -7.04 -14.31
CA LYS A 27 -9.94 -6.67 -14.12
C LYS A 27 -10.13 -5.44 -13.25
N GLY A 28 -9.06 -4.78 -12.82
CA GLY A 28 -9.16 -3.51 -12.12
C GLY A 28 -9.08 -3.60 -10.59
N VAL A 29 -8.71 -4.76 -10.02
CA VAL A 29 -8.54 -4.94 -8.57
C VAL A 29 -7.05 -4.95 -8.23
N ALA A 30 -6.67 -4.16 -7.22
CA ALA A 30 -5.32 -4.13 -6.66
C ALA A 30 -5.32 -4.44 -5.16
N MET A 31 -4.22 -5.00 -4.69
CA MET A 31 -4.07 -5.42 -3.30
C MET A 31 -2.61 -5.32 -2.85
N ALA A 32 -2.38 -4.87 -1.61
CA ALA A 32 -1.07 -4.85 -0.98
C ALA A 32 -1.13 -5.40 0.44
N GLY A 33 -0.13 -6.22 0.81
CA GLY A 33 0.07 -6.73 2.17
C GLY A 33 1.12 -5.90 2.92
N LEU A 34 0.76 -5.36 4.08
CA LEU A 34 1.62 -4.51 4.90
C LEU A 34 1.82 -5.11 6.29
N ASN A 35 2.98 -4.85 6.91
CA ASN A 35 3.29 -5.39 8.24
C ASN A 35 2.23 -5.01 9.30
N PHE A 36 1.80 -5.98 10.08
CA PHE A 36 0.81 -5.87 11.16
C PHE A 36 1.21 -6.70 12.38
N VAL A 37 2.50 -6.57 12.73
CA VAL A 37 3.18 -7.35 13.77
C VAL A 37 2.52 -7.16 15.14
N GLY A 38 2.24 -8.27 15.82
CA GLY A 38 1.64 -8.31 17.16
C GLY A 38 0.11 -8.30 17.18
N ASN A 39 -0.54 -7.97 16.06
CA ASN A 39 -2.01 -7.95 15.95
C ASN A 39 -2.55 -9.01 14.99
N ALA A 40 -1.77 -9.39 13.96
CA ALA A 40 -2.17 -10.41 13.01
C ALA A 40 -2.28 -11.78 13.69
N VAL A 41 -3.44 -12.43 13.54
CA VAL A 41 -3.71 -13.80 13.99
C VAL A 41 -4.37 -14.57 12.86
N TYR A 42 -3.83 -15.74 12.54
CA TYR A 42 -4.38 -16.65 11.54
C TYR A 42 -4.93 -17.90 12.18
N ALA A 43 -6.03 -18.39 11.64
CA ALA A 43 -6.76 -19.51 12.22
C ALA A 43 -6.07 -20.85 11.93
N VAL A 44 -6.49 -21.89 12.65
CA VAL A 44 -6.27 -23.28 12.21
C VAL A 44 -7.25 -23.63 11.10
N ILE A 45 -6.94 -24.68 10.34
CA ILE A 45 -7.84 -25.22 9.31
C ILE A 45 -9.20 -25.59 9.91
N LYS A 46 -10.28 -25.17 9.24
CA LYS A 46 -11.67 -25.49 9.62
C LYS A 46 -12.34 -26.31 8.51
N PRO A 47 -13.18 -27.30 8.86
CA PRO A 47 -14.01 -27.97 7.86
C PRO A 47 -15.06 -27.01 7.28
N ASP A 48 -15.55 -27.31 6.08
CA ASP A 48 -16.71 -26.65 5.45
C ASP A 48 -16.56 -25.14 5.14
N VAL A 49 -15.32 -24.63 5.12
CA VAL A 49 -14.97 -23.27 4.66
C VAL A 49 -13.75 -23.30 3.73
N GLU A 50 -13.59 -22.27 2.91
CA GLU A 50 -12.40 -22.11 2.08
C GLU A 50 -11.23 -21.66 2.97
N ASN A 51 -10.23 -22.54 3.16
CA ASN A 51 -9.04 -22.24 3.95
C ASN A 51 -7.93 -21.74 3.04
N ILE A 52 -7.48 -20.51 3.26
CA ILE A 52 -6.50 -19.82 2.41
C ILE A 52 -5.26 -19.53 3.26
N ALA A 53 -4.09 -20.03 2.86
CA ALA A 53 -2.88 -19.67 3.57
C ALA A 53 -2.59 -18.17 3.41
N GLN A 54 -1.95 -17.56 4.41
CA GLN A 54 -1.66 -16.12 4.41
C GLN A 54 -0.97 -15.65 3.11
N PHE A 55 -0.02 -16.43 2.59
CA PHE A 55 0.71 -16.10 1.37
C PHE A 55 -0.10 -16.31 0.08
N GLU A 56 -1.17 -17.11 0.13
CA GLU A 56 -2.09 -17.33 -1.00
C GLU A 56 -3.12 -16.21 -1.10
N PHE A 57 -3.29 -15.37 -0.08
CA PHE A 57 -4.43 -14.47 0.01
C PHE A 57 -4.48 -13.42 -1.11
N ILE A 58 -3.35 -12.80 -1.46
CA ILE A 58 -3.28 -11.86 -2.60
C ILE A 58 -3.65 -12.55 -3.92
N PRO A 59 -2.95 -13.62 -4.37
CA PRO A 59 -3.30 -14.27 -5.63
C PRO A 59 -4.70 -14.90 -5.59
N TRP A 60 -5.18 -15.36 -4.44
CA TRP A 60 -6.52 -15.91 -4.29
C TRP A 60 -7.60 -14.86 -4.55
N ILE A 61 -7.48 -13.63 -4.05
CA ILE A 61 -8.41 -12.54 -4.39
C ILE A 61 -8.27 -12.15 -5.87
N LEU A 62 -7.04 -11.83 -6.29
CA LEU A 62 -6.79 -11.23 -7.61
C LEU A 62 -7.06 -12.18 -8.79
N SER A 63 -7.04 -13.49 -8.56
CA SER A 63 -7.33 -14.49 -9.59
C SER A 63 -8.80 -14.57 -10.02
N GLN A 64 -9.73 -14.00 -9.25
CA GLN A 64 -11.17 -14.28 -9.41
C GLN A 64 -12.10 -13.09 -9.12
N CYS A 65 -11.62 -11.98 -8.57
CA CYS A 65 -12.42 -10.77 -8.37
C CYS A 65 -12.15 -9.70 -9.43
N SER A 66 -13.21 -9.05 -9.88
CA SER A 66 -13.20 -7.92 -10.81
C SER A 66 -13.68 -6.61 -10.17
N SER A 67 -14.15 -6.64 -8.92
CA SER A 67 -14.59 -5.45 -8.18
C SER A 67 -14.56 -5.69 -6.67
N LEU A 68 -14.64 -4.61 -5.88
CA LEU A 68 -14.74 -4.73 -4.42
C LEU A 68 -16.05 -5.37 -3.95
N VAL A 69 -17.10 -5.39 -4.77
CA VAL A 69 -18.33 -6.15 -4.49
C VAL A 69 -18.01 -7.65 -4.41
N GLU A 70 -17.34 -8.19 -5.44
CA GLU A 70 -16.96 -9.60 -5.48
C GLU A 70 -15.92 -9.95 -4.40
N VAL A 71 -15.01 -9.02 -4.09
CA VAL A 71 -14.05 -9.18 -2.99
C VAL A 71 -14.79 -9.38 -1.67
N ARG A 72 -15.77 -8.54 -1.35
CA ARG A 72 -16.54 -8.65 -0.09
C ARG A 72 -17.28 -9.98 -0.01
N GLU A 73 -17.94 -10.41 -1.08
CA GLU A 73 -18.63 -11.71 -1.14
C GLU A 73 -17.69 -12.89 -0.88
N LEU A 74 -16.46 -12.82 -1.40
CA LEU A 74 -15.44 -13.83 -1.13
C LEU A 74 -14.97 -13.83 0.31
N LEU A 75 -14.71 -12.65 0.88
CA LEU A 75 -14.20 -12.53 2.25
C LEU A 75 -15.18 -13.07 3.30
N GLU A 76 -16.49 -13.09 3.01
CA GLU A 76 -17.51 -13.63 3.91
C GLU A 76 -17.43 -15.16 4.13
N ARG A 77 -16.76 -15.90 3.23
CA ARG A 77 -16.76 -17.37 3.22
C ARG A 77 -15.40 -18.03 3.43
N ILE A 78 -14.38 -17.26 3.80
CA ILE A 78 -13.01 -17.77 3.99
C ILE A 78 -12.57 -17.90 5.43
N ASN A 79 -11.48 -18.65 5.60
CA ASN A 79 -10.69 -18.74 6.81
C ASN A 79 -9.21 -18.59 6.44
N ILE A 80 -8.58 -17.48 6.83
CA ILE A 80 -7.14 -17.29 6.61
C ILE A 80 -6.37 -18.13 7.64
N VAL A 81 -5.57 -19.08 7.16
CA VAL A 81 -4.92 -20.08 8.00
C VAL A 81 -3.43 -19.84 8.24
N ASN A 82 -2.95 -20.34 9.37
CA ASN A 82 -1.57 -20.27 9.84
C ASN A 82 -0.63 -21.30 9.17
N THR A 83 -0.90 -21.68 7.91
CA THR A 83 -0.02 -22.56 7.14
C THR A 83 1.15 -21.73 6.59
N PRO A 84 2.41 -21.99 7.00
CA PRO A 84 3.57 -21.29 6.42
C PRO A 84 3.81 -21.78 4.99
N PHE A 85 4.54 -20.99 4.20
CA PHE A 85 4.98 -21.42 2.86
C PHE A 85 5.98 -22.58 2.97
N SER A 86 6.99 -22.41 3.84
CA SER A 86 7.98 -23.43 4.16
C SER A 86 8.56 -23.19 5.56
N GLU A 87 9.42 -24.11 6.05
CA GLU A 87 10.12 -23.91 7.33
C GLU A 87 11.04 -22.67 7.30
N GLN A 88 11.60 -22.33 6.14
CA GLN A 88 12.50 -21.18 5.96
C GLN A 88 11.75 -19.87 5.71
N LEU A 89 10.50 -19.94 5.26
CA LEU A 89 9.63 -18.81 4.98
C LEU A 89 8.37 -18.89 5.85
N PRO A 90 8.47 -18.50 7.15
CA PRO A 90 7.35 -18.53 8.08
C PRO A 90 6.31 -17.45 7.73
N LEU A 91 5.17 -17.52 8.43
CA LEU A 91 4.07 -16.57 8.28
C LEU A 91 4.53 -15.12 8.47
N ALA A 92 4.25 -14.28 7.48
CA ALA A 92 4.33 -12.84 7.65
C ALA A 92 3.10 -12.37 8.44
N GLN A 93 3.30 -11.46 9.38
CA GLN A 93 2.19 -10.84 10.11
C GLN A 93 1.74 -9.63 9.32
N LEU A 94 0.66 -9.78 8.55
CA LEU A 94 0.16 -8.79 7.61
C LEU A 94 -1.29 -8.39 7.87
N HIS A 95 -1.61 -7.17 7.44
CA HIS A 95 -2.95 -6.73 7.06
C HIS A 95 -2.94 -6.23 5.61
N TRP A 96 -4.11 -5.99 5.03
CA TRP A 96 -4.21 -5.71 3.60
C TRP A 96 -5.06 -4.50 3.29
N ILE A 97 -4.64 -3.73 2.29
CA ILE A 97 -5.48 -2.78 1.58
C ILE A 97 -5.86 -3.39 0.23
N ILE A 98 -7.14 -3.29 -0.13
CA ILE A 98 -7.68 -3.77 -1.41
C ILE A 98 -8.48 -2.64 -2.04
N SER A 99 -8.27 -2.38 -3.32
CA SER A 99 -8.84 -1.23 -4.04
C SER A 99 -9.27 -1.61 -5.46
N ASP A 100 -10.33 -0.97 -5.95
CA ASP A 100 -10.67 -0.89 -7.37
C ASP A 100 -10.71 0.59 -7.81
N GLU A 101 -11.28 0.86 -8.98
CA GLU A 101 -11.43 2.22 -9.51
C GLU A 101 -12.31 3.16 -8.64
N ASN A 102 -13.15 2.59 -7.75
CA ASN A 102 -14.18 3.33 -7.03
C ASN A 102 -13.86 3.49 -5.54
N GLU A 103 -13.38 2.43 -4.90
CA GLU A 103 -13.26 2.40 -3.45
C GLU A 103 -12.05 1.62 -2.93
N SER A 104 -11.88 1.63 -1.62
CA SER A 104 -10.84 0.88 -0.93
C SER A 104 -11.36 0.31 0.37
N ILE A 105 -10.89 -0.88 0.71
CA ILE A 105 -11.13 -1.54 2.00
C ILE A 105 -9.83 -1.89 2.69
N THR A 106 -9.90 -2.10 4.00
CA THR A 106 -8.83 -2.66 4.80
C THR A 106 -9.29 -3.96 5.45
N VAL A 107 -8.47 -5.00 5.32
CA VAL A 107 -8.74 -6.34 5.84
C VAL A 107 -7.70 -6.69 6.90
N GLU A 108 -8.17 -6.98 8.12
CA GLU A 108 -7.34 -7.30 9.27
C GLU A 108 -7.76 -8.64 9.88
N SER A 109 -6.88 -9.64 9.86
CA SER A 109 -7.10 -10.93 10.53
C SER A 109 -6.56 -10.86 11.95
N MET A 110 -7.45 -10.83 12.95
CA MET A 110 -7.14 -10.61 14.37
C MET A 110 -7.63 -11.76 15.24
N SER A 111 -7.30 -11.75 16.54
CA SER A 111 -7.65 -12.83 17.47
C SER A 111 -9.16 -13.09 17.59
N ASP A 112 -9.97 -12.08 17.31
CA ASP A 112 -11.44 -12.11 17.35
C ASP A 112 -12.09 -12.33 15.96
N GLY A 113 -11.29 -12.44 14.90
CA GLY A 113 -11.78 -12.80 13.57
C GLY A 113 -11.18 -11.98 12.43
N LEU A 114 -11.74 -12.18 11.23
CA LEU A 114 -11.43 -11.40 10.05
C LEU A 114 -12.31 -10.13 10.06
N HIS A 115 -11.68 -8.97 10.04
CA HIS A 115 -12.36 -7.68 9.98
C HIS A 115 -12.19 -7.05 8.61
N ILE A 116 -13.28 -6.47 8.10
CA ILE A 116 -13.33 -5.77 6.81
C ILE A 116 -13.84 -4.37 7.09
N TYR A 117 -13.03 -3.36 6.78
CA TYR A 117 -13.35 -1.96 7.02
C TYR A 117 -13.40 -1.20 5.70
N ASP A 118 -14.41 -0.36 5.53
CA ASP A 118 -14.37 0.66 4.49
C ASP A 118 -13.23 1.64 4.78
N ASN A 119 -12.45 1.96 3.74
CA ASN A 119 -11.31 2.86 3.86
C ASN A 119 -11.53 4.11 2.99
N PRO A 120 -12.33 5.09 3.49
CA PRO A 120 -12.68 6.28 2.71
C PRO A 120 -11.50 7.22 2.45
N VAL A 121 -10.40 7.07 3.19
CA VAL A 121 -9.16 7.83 2.94
C VAL A 121 -8.30 7.10 1.89
N GLY A 122 -8.46 5.79 1.74
CA GLY A 122 -7.71 4.92 0.85
C GLY A 122 -6.21 4.95 1.14
N VAL A 123 -5.84 4.87 2.42
CA VAL A 123 -4.45 4.77 2.88
C VAL A 123 -4.36 3.73 3.98
N LEU A 124 -3.22 3.03 4.08
CA LEU A 124 -2.94 2.05 5.13
C LEU A 124 -1.45 2.11 5.48
N THR A 125 -1.12 1.87 6.75
CA THR A 125 0.28 1.77 7.18
C THR A 125 0.56 0.45 7.89
N ASN A 126 0.72 0.45 9.21
CA ASN A 126 1.02 -0.77 9.99
C ASN A 126 0.18 -0.77 11.27
N ASN A 127 0.79 -0.67 12.45
CA ASN A 127 0.08 -0.55 13.71
C ASN A 127 -0.26 0.90 14.07
N PRO A 128 -1.30 1.15 14.89
CA PRO A 128 -2.26 0.21 15.49
C PRO A 128 -3.29 -0.32 14.47
N PRO A 129 -4.27 -1.15 14.86
CA PRO A 129 -5.34 -1.58 13.93
C PRO A 129 -6.07 -0.39 13.29
N PHE A 130 -6.65 -0.64 12.11
CA PHE A 130 -7.15 0.41 11.23
C PHE A 130 -8.17 1.36 11.88
N PRO A 131 -9.15 0.90 12.69
CA PRO A 131 -10.10 1.80 13.36
C PRO A 131 -9.42 2.83 14.26
N GLN A 132 -8.32 2.48 14.93
CA GLN A 132 -7.55 3.38 15.77
C GLN A 132 -6.76 4.39 14.94
N GLN A 133 -6.24 4.00 13.77
CA GLN A 133 -5.59 4.92 12.84
C GLN A 133 -6.59 5.97 12.34
N MET A 134 -7.78 5.53 11.91
CA MET A 134 -8.87 6.41 11.50
C MET A 134 -9.34 7.33 12.64
N PHE A 135 -9.53 6.81 13.84
CA PHE A 135 -9.92 7.62 15.00
C PHE A 135 -8.90 8.70 15.35
N GLN A 136 -7.60 8.43 15.19
CA GLN A 136 -6.53 9.38 15.45
C GLN A 136 -6.56 10.61 14.52
N LEU A 137 -7.17 10.51 13.34
CA LEU A 137 -7.32 11.66 12.43
C LEU A 137 -8.11 12.82 13.07
N ASN A 138 -8.98 12.54 14.05
CA ASN A 138 -9.68 13.59 14.81
C ASN A 138 -8.71 14.57 15.49
N ASN A 139 -7.52 14.11 15.89
CA ASN A 139 -6.50 14.97 16.51
C ASN A 139 -5.86 15.95 15.52
N TYR A 140 -6.13 15.80 14.21
CA TYR A 140 -5.53 16.58 13.14
C TYR A 140 -6.58 17.30 12.27
N MET A 141 -7.85 17.34 12.72
CA MET A 141 -8.95 17.98 11.98
C MET A 141 -8.74 19.48 11.69
N TYR A 142 -7.83 20.14 12.42
CA TYR A 142 -7.50 21.55 12.24
C TYR A 142 -6.44 21.80 11.16
N LEU A 143 -5.76 20.75 10.66
CA LEU A 143 -4.75 20.90 9.61
C LEU A 143 -5.40 21.41 8.32
N SER A 144 -4.69 22.29 7.61
CA SER A 144 -5.19 22.90 6.39
C SER A 144 -4.08 23.19 5.38
N PRO A 145 -4.34 23.04 4.06
CA PRO A 145 -3.42 23.54 3.03
C PRO A 145 -3.41 25.07 2.95
N LYS A 146 -4.37 25.75 3.59
CA LYS A 146 -4.51 27.22 3.57
C LYS A 146 -3.71 27.87 4.69
N GLN A 147 -3.44 29.16 4.56
CA GLN A 147 -2.85 29.93 5.66
C GLN A 147 -3.77 29.93 6.89
N PRO A 148 -3.21 29.80 8.11
CA PRO A 148 -4.03 29.78 9.32
C PRO A 148 -4.63 31.16 9.56
N ARG A 149 -5.80 31.18 10.19
CA ARG A 149 -6.40 32.40 10.74
C ARG A 149 -5.97 32.54 12.19
N ASN A 150 -5.74 33.77 12.65
CA ASN A 150 -5.49 34.01 14.06
C ASN A 150 -6.78 33.77 14.87
N THR A 151 -6.82 32.66 15.61
CA THR A 151 -7.92 32.28 16.51
C THR A 151 -7.53 32.37 17.98
N PHE A 152 -6.31 32.85 18.29
CA PHE A 152 -5.79 32.91 19.65
C PHE A 152 -6.45 34.03 20.48
N CYS A 153 -6.47 35.26 19.93
CA CYS A 153 -7.09 36.41 20.57
C CYS A 153 -7.33 37.53 19.55
N GLU A 154 -8.54 38.10 19.50
CA GLU A 154 -8.90 39.18 18.57
C GLU A 154 -8.09 40.47 18.80
N ASN A 155 -7.66 40.73 20.04
CA ASN A 155 -6.94 41.95 20.41
C ASN A 155 -5.42 41.86 20.18
N LEU A 156 -4.91 40.73 19.68
CA LEU A 156 -3.49 40.52 19.41
C LEU A 156 -3.30 40.22 17.92
N ALA A 157 -2.68 41.14 17.18
CA ALA A 157 -2.40 40.97 15.75
C ALA A 157 -1.23 40.00 15.51
N LEU A 158 -1.53 38.69 15.45
CA LEU A 158 -0.58 37.65 15.06
C LEU A 158 -0.59 37.46 13.54
N ASN A 159 0.59 37.50 12.92
CA ASN A 159 0.76 37.38 11.47
C ASN A 159 1.30 35.99 11.09
N ALA A 160 0.81 35.43 9.99
CA ALA A 160 1.47 34.30 9.34
C ALA A 160 2.79 34.79 8.72
N TYR A 161 3.91 34.24 9.19
CA TYR A 161 5.26 34.67 8.80
C TYR A 161 5.93 33.71 7.80
N SER A 162 5.31 32.57 7.50
CA SER A 162 5.78 31.58 6.53
C SER A 162 4.62 31.02 5.69
N ARG A 163 4.97 30.31 4.61
CA ARG A 163 4.02 29.47 3.86
C ARG A 163 3.89 28.11 4.54
N GLY A 164 2.76 27.44 4.30
CA GLY A 164 2.50 26.10 4.85
C GLY A 164 2.12 26.07 6.34
N MET A 165 1.93 27.23 6.98
CA MET A 165 1.63 27.29 8.41
C MET A 165 0.26 26.67 8.80
N GLY A 166 -0.62 26.40 7.83
CA GLY A 166 -1.86 25.67 8.09
C GLY A 166 -1.65 24.18 8.42
N GLY A 167 -0.50 23.63 8.05
CA GLY A 167 -0.09 22.26 8.39
C GLY A 167 0.69 22.15 9.71
N LEU A 168 0.83 23.24 10.48
CA LEU A 168 1.47 23.18 11.79
C LEU A 168 0.74 22.17 12.69
N GLY A 169 1.46 21.18 13.21
CA GLY A 169 0.89 20.06 13.97
C GLY A 169 0.92 18.74 13.20
N LEU A 170 1.19 18.74 11.90
CA LEU A 170 1.40 17.52 11.12
C LEU A 170 2.66 16.78 11.63
N PRO A 171 2.58 15.48 11.98
CA PRO A 171 3.66 14.79 12.67
C PRO A 171 4.79 14.37 11.71
N GLY A 172 6.04 14.65 12.09
CA GLY A 172 7.23 14.45 11.24
C GLY A 172 8.06 13.19 11.50
N ASP A 173 7.71 12.38 12.50
CA ASP A 173 8.45 11.15 12.83
C ASP A 173 8.07 9.97 11.91
N LEU A 174 8.84 8.88 11.98
CA LEU A 174 8.69 7.71 11.09
C LEU A 174 7.72 6.64 11.60
N SER A 175 7.06 6.87 12.74
CA SER A 175 6.09 5.90 13.28
C SER A 175 4.94 5.66 12.30
N SER A 176 4.36 4.47 12.39
CA SER A 176 3.22 4.06 11.57
C SER A 176 2.04 5.05 11.67
N SER A 177 1.63 5.43 12.89
CA SER A 177 0.61 6.47 13.11
C SER A 177 0.96 7.80 12.44
N SER A 178 2.18 8.28 12.58
CA SER A 178 2.58 9.57 11.99
C SER A 178 2.63 9.51 10.47
N ARG A 179 3.11 8.40 9.90
CA ARG A 179 3.04 8.14 8.45
C ARG A 179 1.59 8.11 7.96
N PHE A 180 0.69 7.44 8.68
CA PHE A 180 -0.73 7.38 8.30
C PHE A 180 -1.35 8.78 8.21
N VAL A 181 -1.14 9.61 9.23
CA VAL A 181 -1.65 10.99 9.25
C VAL A 181 -1.05 11.83 8.13
N ARG A 182 0.27 11.72 7.89
CA ARG A 182 0.94 12.44 6.81
C ARG A 182 0.43 12.04 5.44
N VAL A 183 0.42 10.76 5.11
CA VAL A 183 -0.01 10.30 3.79
C VAL A 183 -1.50 10.58 3.57
N ALA A 184 -2.34 10.44 4.61
CA ALA A 184 -3.75 10.83 4.56
C ALA A 184 -3.90 12.32 4.21
N PHE A 185 -3.24 13.21 4.96
CA PHE A 185 -3.28 14.65 4.72
C PHE A 185 -2.73 15.02 3.34
N THR A 186 -1.59 14.43 2.94
CA THR A 186 -0.98 14.66 1.63
C THR A 186 -1.91 14.22 0.51
N LYS A 187 -2.49 13.02 0.59
CA LYS A 187 -3.39 12.46 -0.42
C LYS A 187 -4.66 13.29 -0.60
N VAL A 188 -5.38 13.62 0.48
CA VAL A 188 -6.67 14.32 0.37
C VAL A 188 -6.55 15.79 -0.06
N ASN A 189 -5.33 16.35 -0.02
CA ASN A 189 -5.05 17.72 -0.48
C ASN A 189 -4.19 17.76 -1.75
N ALA A 190 -3.80 16.60 -2.29
CA ALA A 190 -3.04 16.50 -3.53
C ALA A 190 -3.91 16.94 -4.72
N ILE A 191 -3.27 17.56 -5.71
CA ILE A 191 -3.90 17.97 -6.96
C ILE A 191 -3.04 17.37 -8.07
N SER A 192 -3.66 16.51 -8.89
CA SER A 192 -3.07 15.96 -10.10
C SER A 192 -3.70 16.61 -11.33
N GLY A 193 -3.00 16.57 -12.46
CA GLY A 193 -3.64 16.69 -13.77
C GLY A 193 -4.38 15.39 -14.14
N GLU A 194 -4.89 15.35 -15.36
CA GLU A 194 -5.71 14.23 -15.88
C GLU A 194 -4.88 13.24 -16.72
N SER A 195 -3.60 13.53 -16.99
CA SER A 195 -2.75 12.59 -17.73
C SER A 195 -2.20 11.48 -16.83
N GLU A 196 -1.82 10.37 -17.46
CA GLU A 196 -1.16 9.23 -16.80
C GLU A 196 0.12 9.67 -16.11
N GLU A 197 0.98 10.40 -16.84
CA GLU A 197 2.28 10.83 -16.31
C GLU A 197 2.14 11.78 -15.13
N GLU A 198 1.17 12.69 -15.16
CA GLU A 198 0.87 13.58 -14.03
C GLU A 198 0.34 12.79 -12.82
N SER A 199 -0.56 11.83 -13.05
CA SER A 199 -1.18 11.02 -11.99
C SER A 199 -0.18 10.10 -11.32
N VAL A 200 0.64 9.39 -12.11
CA VAL A 200 1.74 8.57 -11.60
C VAL A 200 2.73 9.44 -10.85
N SER A 201 3.18 10.56 -11.42
CA SER A 201 4.09 11.50 -10.74
C SER A 201 3.53 11.98 -9.40
N GLN A 202 2.26 12.38 -9.36
CA GLN A 202 1.61 12.84 -8.14
C GLN A 202 1.48 11.74 -7.09
N PHE A 203 1.22 10.49 -7.51
CA PHE A 203 1.19 9.32 -6.62
C PHE A 203 2.55 9.11 -5.92
N PHE A 204 3.65 9.14 -6.68
CA PHE A 204 4.99 9.04 -6.11
C PHE A 204 5.32 10.22 -5.19
N HIS A 205 4.85 11.44 -5.48
CA HIS A 205 4.98 12.57 -4.55
C HIS A 205 4.19 12.39 -3.24
N ILE A 206 3.00 11.76 -3.30
CA ILE A 206 2.21 11.45 -2.11
C ILE A 206 2.97 10.47 -1.22
N LEU A 207 3.47 9.36 -1.78
CA LEU A 207 4.23 8.38 -1.02
C LEU A 207 5.60 8.89 -0.56
N GLY A 208 6.22 9.79 -1.32
CA GLY A 208 7.43 10.50 -0.91
C GLY A 208 7.29 11.28 0.40
N SER A 209 6.05 11.66 0.80
CA SER A 209 5.81 12.29 2.12
C SER A 209 6.04 11.35 3.31
N VAL A 210 6.14 10.04 3.07
CA VAL A 210 6.32 9.00 4.09
C VAL A 210 7.54 8.10 3.85
N ASP A 211 8.41 8.48 2.92
CA ASP A 211 9.64 7.74 2.65
C ASP A 211 10.56 7.66 3.87
N GLN A 212 11.17 6.49 4.07
CA GLN A 212 12.15 6.24 5.11
C GLN A 212 13.56 6.28 4.53
N GLN A 213 14.32 7.30 4.91
CA GLN A 213 15.71 7.45 4.50
C GLN A 213 16.64 6.65 5.42
N ARG A 214 17.66 6.01 4.82
CA ARG A 214 18.68 5.26 5.57
C ARG A 214 19.32 6.16 6.62
N GLY A 215 19.34 5.69 7.88
CA GLY A 215 19.89 6.43 9.02
C GLY A 215 18.83 7.08 9.92
N CYS A 216 17.58 7.21 9.46
CA CYS A 216 16.53 7.86 10.25
C CYS A 216 15.76 6.90 11.18
N CYS A 217 15.84 5.59 10.95
CA CYS A 217 15.19 4.56 11.75
C CYS A 217 16.12 3.34 11.90
N GLU A 218 16.77 3.19 13.05
CA GLU A 218 17.63 2.05 13.36
C GLU A 218 16.81 0.96 14.06
N VAL A 219 16.80 -0.25 13.48
CA VAL A 219 16.02 -1.40 13.99
C VAL A 219 16.88 -2.42 14.72
N ALA A 220 18.19 -2.39 14.48
CA ALA A 220 19.24 -3.08 15.24
C ALA A 220 20.57 -2.38 14.94
N ASP A 221 21.62 -2.64 15.73
CA ASP A 221 22.94 -2.01 15.56
C ASP A 221 23.43 -2.08 14.09
N GLY A 222 23.54 -0.90 13.46
CA GLY A 222 23.96 -0.74 12.07
C GLY A 222 22.95 -1.19 11.00
N LYS A 223 21.72 -1.52 11.39
CA LYS A 223 20.62 -1.92 10.49
C LYS A 223 19.50 -0.89 10.52
N TYR A 224 19.13 -0.41 9.35
CA TYR A 224 18.17 0.68 9.20
C TYR A 224 16.96 0.24 8.39
N GLU A 225 15.78 0.68 8.83
CA GLU A 225 14.56 0.62 8.04
C GLU A 225 14.64 1.65 6.91
N ILE A 226 14.29 1.24 5.69
CA ILE A 226 14.27 2.09 4.49
C ILE A 226 13.05 1.76 3.63
N THR A 227 12.59 2.71 2.82
CA THR A 227 11.66 2.41 1.73
C THR A 227 12.43 1.65 0.64
N LEU A 228 12.27 0.32 0.55
CA LEU A 228 13.00 -0.49 -0.44
C LEU A 228 12.60 -0.15 -1.88
N TYR A 229 11.31 0.04 -2.11
CA TYR A 229 10.72 0.42 -3.39
C TYR A 229 9.39 1.14 -3.15
N THR A 230 8.93 1.84 -4.16
CA THR A 230 7.59 2.43 -4.22
C THR A 230 6.93 1.93 -5.50
N SER A 231 5.71 1.40 -5.41
CA SER A 231 4.93 0.92 -6.56
C SER A 231 3.63 1.69 -6.73
N CYS A 232 3.17 1.82 -7.98
CA CYS A 232 1.91 2.43 -8.36
C CYS A 232 1.23 1.54 -9.41
N CYS A 233 0.03 1.07 -9.09
CA CYS A 233 -0.77 0.22 -9.98
C CYS A 233 -1.78 1.09 -10.74
N ASN A 234 -1.64 1.20 -12.07
CA ASN A 234 -2.74 1.67 -12.90
C ASN A 234 -3.62 0.47 -13.27
N VAL A 235 -4.70 0.31 -12.51
CA VAL A 235 -5.62 -0.82 -12.62
C VAL A 235 -6.49 -0.77 -13.88
N THR A 236 -6.62 0.40 -14.52
CA THR A 236 -7.40 0.59 -15.74
C THR A 236 -6.61 0.21 -16.99
N GLU A 237 -5.32 0.59 -17.02
CA GLU A 237 -4.44 0.34 -18.18
C GLU A 237 -3.60 -0.94 -18.03
N GLY A 238 -3.61 -1.60 -16.86
CA GLY A 238 -2.82 -2.81 -16.63
C GLY A 238 -1.31 -2.55 -16.53
N ILE A 239 -0.91 -1.32 -16.17
CA ILE A 239 0.50 -0.91 -16.04
C ILE A 239 0.94 -0.86 -14.58
N TYR A 240 1.99 -1.61 -14.26
CA TYR A 240 2.64 -1.62 -12.96
C TYR A 240 3.89 -0.74 -12.97
N TYR A 241 3.84 0.37 -12.24
CA TYR A 241 4.97 1.30 -12.10
C TYR A 241 5.72 1.04 -10.80
N TYR A 242 7.04 1.24 -10.81
CA TYR A 242 7.85 1.22 -9.59
C TYR A 242 9.12 2.05 -9.70
N ASN A 243 9.67 2.48 -8.56
CA ASN A 243 11.07 2.87 -8.42
C ASN A 243 11.67 2.12 -7.22
N THR A 244 12.98 2.24 -6.98
CA THR A 244 13.65 1.60 -5.84
C THR A 244 14.47 2.62 -5.05
N TYR A 245 14.86 2.25 -3.83
CA TYR A 245 15.78 3.07 -3.03
C TYR A 245 17.07 3.41 -3.77
N GLU A 246 17.56 2.50 -4.61
CA GLU A 246 18.83 2.67 -5.35
C GLU A 246 18.63 3.19 -6.77
N ASN A 247 17.39 3.36 -7.23
CA ASN A 247 17.06 3.90 -8.54
C ASN A 247 15.73 4.66 -8.49
N HIS A 248 15.80 5.99 -8.51
CA HIS A 248 14.63 6.85 -8.37
C HIS A 248 13.84 7.00 -9.68
N GLN A 249 14.39 6.54 -10.82
CA GLN A 249 13.67 6.53 -12.09
C GLN A 249 12.47 5.59 -12.02
N ILE A 250 11.29 6.12 -12.32
CA ILE A 250 10.07 5.32 -12.45
C ILE A 250 10.21 4.39 -13.66
N SER A 251 10.13 3.09 -13.40
CA SER A 251 10.09 2.00 -14.35
C SER A 251 8.66 1.48 -14.46
N ALA A 252 8.28 0.92 -15.61
CA ALA A 252 6.93 0.43 -15.87
C ALA A 252 6.96 -0.95 -16.54
N VAL A 253 5.97 -1.77 -16.22
CA VAL A 253 5.67 -3.03 -16.91
C VAL A 253 4.18 -3.03 -17.26
N ASP A 254 3.89 -3.09 -18.56
CA ASP A 254 2.53 -3.19 -19.09
C ASP A 254 2.20 -4.67 -19.30
N MET A 255 1.19 -5.18 -18.58
CA MET A 255 0.83 -6.59 -18.67
C MET A 255 0.26 -6.99 -20.03
N HIS A 256 -0.34 -6.05 -20.78
CA HIS A 256 -0.95 -6.30 -22.08
C HIS A 256 0.07 -6.42 -23.23
N VAL A 257 1.35 -6.14 -22.96
CA VAL A 257 2.46 -6.47 -23.88
C VAL A 257 2.71 -7.99 -23.93
N GLU A 258 2.37 -8.71 -22.86
CA GLU A 258 2.56 -10.16 -22.75
C GLU A 258 1.29 -10.93 -23.13
N ASN A 259 1.45 -12.22 -23.42
CA ASN A 259 0.30 -13.11 -23.65
C ASN A 259 -0.33 -13.50 -22.32
N LEU A 260 -1.46 -12.90 -21.97
CA LEU A 260 -2.20 -13.17 -20.72
C LEU A 260 -2.76 -14.60 -20.64
N ASP A 261 -2.92 -15.30 -21.78
CA ASP A 261 -3.33 -16.71 -21.83
C ASP A 261 -2.13 -17.68 -21.76
N SER A 262 -0.92 -17.20 -21.45
CA SER A 262 0.27 -18.04 -21.35
C SER A 262 0.22 -18.97 -20.12
N ASP A 263 0.79 -20.16 -20.26
CA ASP A 263 1.02 -21.12 -19.19
C ASP A 263 2.35 -20.91 -18.43
N LYS A 264 3.05 -19.80 -18.70
CA LYS A 264 4.36 -19.50 -18.11
C LYS A 264 4.28 -18.27 -17.22
N MET A 265 4.92 -18.35 -16.06
CA MET A 265 5.22 -17.18 -15.24
C MET A 265 6.30 -16.33 -15.92
N ILE A 266 6.04 -15.03 -16.02
CA ILE A 266 6.96 -14.04 -16.59
C ILE A 266 7.52 -13.19 -15.45
N CYS A 267 8.84 -13.05 -15.41
CA CYS A 267 9.52 -12.30 -14.35
C CYS A 267 10.42 -11.23 -14.95
N TYR A 268 10.24 -9.99 -14.50
CA TYR A 268 11.15 -8.89 -14.80
C TYR A 268 12.03 -8.62 -13.56
N PRO A 269 13.36 -8.75 -13.66
CA PRO A 269 14.24 -8.37 -12.58
C PRO A 269 14.08 -6.88 -12.22
N VAL A 270 14.02 -6.59 -10.92
CA VAL A 270 13.92 -5.21 -10.41
C VAL A 270 15.12 -4.40 -10.88
N ILE A 271 14.86 -3.25 -11.51
CA ILE A 271 15.92 -2.36 -11.99
C ILE A 271 16.53 -1.61 -10.80
N GLN A 272 17.77 -1.98 -10.47
CA GLN A 272 18.59 -1.35 -9.44
C GLN A 272 19.63 -0.41 -10.06
N GLY A 273 20.20 0.46 -9.22
CA GLY A 273 21.27 1.38 -9.58
C GLY A 273 20.78 2.64 -10.31
N GLU A 274 21.16 3.80 -9.77
CA GLU A 274 20.61 5.09 -10.18
C GLU A 274 20.75 5.36 -11.67
N ARG A 275 19.64 5.77 -12.29
CA ARG A 275 19.58 6.09 -13.72
C ARG A 275 19.60 7.60 -13.93
N ILE A 276 20.80 8.15 -14.08
CA ILE A 276 21.01 9.57 -14.32
C ILE A 276 20.93 9.88 -15.82
N ASN A 277 19.92 10.65 -16.23
CA ASN A 277 19.83 11.19 -17.58
C ASN A 277 20.75 12.41 -17.74
N TYR A 278 21.87 12.24 -18.43
CA TYR A 278 22.81 13.34 -18.72
C TYR A 278 22.29 14.18 -19.89
N GLN A 279 21.84 15.40 -19.62
CA GLN A 279 21.28 16.30 -20.66
C GLN A 279 22.27 16.72 -21.76
N ASN A 280 23.56 16.40 -21.60
CA ASN A 280 24.64 16.79 -22.49
C ASN A 280 25.52 15.61 -22.94
N LYS A 281 25.09 14.37 -22.74
CA LYS A 281 25.79 13.17 -23.21
C LYS A 281 24.85 12.23 -23.94
#